data_AF-A0A1H3SU03-F1
#
_entry.id   AF-A0A1H3SU03-F1
#
_cell.length_a   1.000
_cell.length_b   1.000
_cell.length_c   1.000
_cell.angle_alpha   90.00
_cell.angle_beta   90.00
_cell.angle_gamma   90.00
#
_symmetry.space_group_name_H-M   'P 1'
#
loop_
_entity.id
_entity.type
_entity.pdbx_description
1 polymer ?
#
loop_
_entity_poly.entity_id
_entity_poly.type
_entity_poly.pdbx_seq_one_letter_code
_entity_poly.pdbx_strand_id
1 'polypeptide(L)'
;MRYAETLRSRVTVLVPTVALVLVAIVVAGLLVRQAAQVRNFAEQGVLAASEASRFITAQQDSRTVAVRAGRSGAEFNQAIDGAIGKLEGFARDAPNARLAVEQVTAVQLLRATDGMFRTDVLAAAGSVPARESREYASQIGIYHANLDAAGGKLSAYGTELYTELISSESWSRVTAVEYALVTGGTPPIADADWRAAARDVGDRLSALYTQQSTYATQLAVDSGRRTLTGALAAGAAILILATLAFCLATRLTGRIRGPVLRPPATPLSLRAARSSTVAPPDTRTVQAVLEGLRHR
;
A
#
# COMPACT_ATOMS: atom_id res chain seq x y z
N MET A 1 19.56 52.85 -12.15
CA MET A 1 19.88 51.82 -11.11
C MET A 1 18.70 51.35 -10.26
N ARG A 2 17.57 52.07 -10.14
CA ARG A 2 16.41 51.66 -9.29
C ARG A 2 15.58 50.45 -9.78
N TYR A 3 15.80 49.94 -10.99
CA TYR A 3 15.10 48.76 -11.52
C TYR A 3 15.68 47.42 -11.01
N ALA A 4 16.94 47.40 -10.56
CA ALA A 4 17.61 46.16 -10.13
C ALA A 4 17.18 45.71 -8.72
N GLU A 5 16.83 46.64 -7.83
CA GLU A 5 16.44 46.32 -6.44
C GLU A 5 15.03 45.74 -6.33
N THR A 6 14.11 46.12 -7.22
CA THR A 6 12.73 45.61 -7.26
C THR A 6 12.64 44.17 -7.77
N LEU A 7 13.57 43.74 -8.64
CA LEU A 7 13.70 42.35 -9.06
C LEU A 7 14.26 41.47 -7.92
N ARG A 8 15.25 41.97 -7.18
CA ARG A 8 15.90 41.24 -6.09
C ARG A 8 14.95 40.93 -4.93
N SER A 9 14.02 41.84 -4.64
CA SER A 9 12.99 41.68 -3.60
C SER A 9 11.88 40.68 -3.96
N ARG A 10 11.55 40.51 -5.25
CA ARG A 10 10.53 39.54 -5.69
C ARG A 10 11.07 38.12 -5.72
N VAL A 11 12.36 37.95 -6.00
CA VAL A 11 13.01 36.63 -6.09
C VAL A 11 13.11 35.95 -4.73
N THR A 12 13.34 36.69 -3.63
CA THR A 12 13.47 36.09 -2.28
C THR A 12 12.16 35.57 -1.69
N VAL A 13 11.00 36.12 -2.09
CA VAL A 13 9.68 35.62 -1.66
C VAL A 13 9.23 34.43 -2.51
N LEU A 14 9.67 34.33 -3.77
CA LEU A 14 9.27 33.27 -4.69
C LEU A 14 9.84 31.89 -4.29
N VAL A 15 11.09 31.87 -3.79
CA VAL A 15 11.81 30.64 -3.43
C VAL A 15 11.06 29.80 -2.38
N PRO A 16 10.63 30.34 -1.21
CA PRO A 16 9.91 29.55 -0.21
C PRO A 16 8.52 29.09 -0.68
N THR A 17 7.82 29.87 -1.50
CA THR A 17 6.50 29.47 -2.04
C THR A 17 6.64 28.33 -3.05
N VAL A 18 7.63 28.39 -3.93
CA VAL A 18 7.93 27.32 -4.90
C VAL A 18 8.34 26.03 -4.17
N ALA A 19 9.17 26.13 -3.12
CA ALA A 19 9.57 24.97 -2.33
C ALA A 19 8.36 24.28 -1.65
N LEU A 20 7.43 25.05 -1.07
CA LEU A 20 6.21 24.52 -0.47
C LEU A 20 5.29 23.84 -1.49
N VAL A 21 5.15 24.42 -2.69
CA VAL A 21 4.36 23.83 -3.78
C VAL A 21 5.00 22.52 -4.26
N LEU A 22 6.32 22.44 -4.35
CA LEU A 22 7.00 21.20 -4.72
C LEU A 22 6.81 20.10 -3.68
N VAL A 23 6.97 20.42 -2.39
CA VAL A 23 6.70 19.46 -1.30
C VAL A 23 5.24 18.98 -1.36
N ALA A 24 4.30 19.89 -1.58
CA ALA A 24 2.90 19.56 -1.74
C ALA A 24 2.61 18.62 -2.91
N ILE A 25 3.20 18.88 -4.08
CA ILE A 25 3.06 18.03 -5.27
C ILE A 25 3.65 16.64 -4.99
N VAL A 26 4.82 16.57 -4.35
CA VAL A 26 5.46 15.29 -3.99
C VAL A 26 4.58 14.50 -3.02
N VAL A 27 4.08 15.14 -1.95
CA VAL A 27 3.21 14.50 -0.96
C VAL A 27 1.90 14.04 -1.60
N ALA A 28 1.24 14.88 -2.41
CA ALA A 28 0.03 14.49 -3.14
C ALA A 28 0.29 13.32 -4.10
N GLY A 29 1.42 13.33 -4.82
CA GLY A 29 1.83 12.24 -5.69
C GLY A 29 2.05 10.91 -4.95
N LEU A 30 2.71 10.96 -3.79
CA LEU A 30 2.91 9.79 -2.93
C LEU A 30 1.58 9.22 -2.44
N LEU A 31 0.65 10.08 -2.04
CA LEU A 31 -0.67 9.68 -1.54
C LEU A 31 -1.55 9.07 -2.63
N VAL A 32 -1.57 9.66 -3.83
CA VAL A 32 -2.29 9.09 -4.99
C VAL A 32 -1.71 7.72 -5.35
N ARG A 33 -0.37 7.60 -5.34
CA ARG A 33 0.31 6.32 -5.59
C ARG A 33 -0.04 5.26 -4.55
N GLN A 34 -0.06 5.62 -3.27
CA GLN A 34 -0.48 4.70 -2.19
C GLN A 34 -1.94 4.28 -2.32
N ALA A 35 -2.85 5.21 -2.61
CA ALA A 35 -4.26 4.90 -2.81
C ALA A 35 -4.47 3.96 -4.00
N ALA A 36 -3.75 4.18 -5.11
CA ALA A 36 -3.77 3.31 -6.28
C ALA A 36 -3.21 1.90 -5.97
N GLN A 37 -2.11 1.82 -5.21
CA GLN A 37 -1.55 0.53 -4.78
C GLN A 37 -2.52 -0.25 -3.90
N VAL A 38 -3.16 0.40 -2.91
CA VAL A 38 -4.13 -0.27 -2.02
C VAL A 38 -5.37 -0.72 -2.80
N ARG A 39 -5.87 0.10 -3.73
CA ARG A 39 -7.00 -0.27 -4.59
C ARG A 39 -6.67 -1.48 -5.47
N ASN A 40 -5.56 -1.44 -6.19
CA ASN A 40 -5.12 -2.53 -7.05
C ASN A 40 -4.89 -3.81 -6.23
N PHE A 41 -4.32 -3.68 -5.03
CA PHE A 41 -4.14 -4.79 -4.11
C PHE A 41 -5.46 -5.42 -3.67
N ALA A 42 -6.45 -4.59 -3.30
CA ALA A 42 -7.77 -5.07 -2.91
C ALA A 42 -8.50 -5.76 -4.08
N GLU A 43 -8.46 -5.19 -5.28
CA GLU A 43 -9.06 -5.79 -6.48
C GLU A 43 -8.39 -7.13 -6.84
N GLN A 44 -7.06 -7.20 -6.83
CA GLN A 44 -6.32 -8.43 -7.12
C GLN A 44 -6.49 -9.49 -6.02
N GLY A 45 -6.52 -9.09 -4.75
CA GLY A 45 -6.72 -9.97 -3.60
C GLY A 45 -8.11 -10.62 -3.61
N VAL A 46 -9.16 -9.86 -3.92
CA VAL A 46 -10.53 -10.40 -4.05
C VAL A 46 -10.62 -11.41 -5.20
N LEU A 47 -10.02 -11.10 -6.35
CA LEU A 47 -9.98 -12.03 -7.49
C LEU A 47 -9.24 -13.32 -7.13
N ALA A 48 -8.04 -13.20 -6.56
CA ALA A 48 -7.21 -14.34 -6.18
C ALA A 48 -7.87 -15.23 -5.12
N ALA A 49 -8.51 -14.63 -4.10
CA ALA A 49 -9.24 -15.38 -3.08
C ALA A 49 -10.47 -16.10 -3.66
N SER A 50 -11.24 -15.41 -4.52
CA SER A 50 -12.41 -16.01 -5.17
C SER A 50 -12.03 -17.14 -6.14
N GLU A 51 -10.91 -16.99 -6.84
CA GLU A 51 -10.36 -18.00 -7.74
C GLU A 51 -9.85 -19.21 -6.94
N ALA A 52 -9.08 -18.99 -5.87
CA ALA A 52 -8.58 -20.05 -5.01
C ALA A 52 -9.71 -20.85 -4.35
N SER A 53 -10.72 -20.18 -3.80
CA SER A 53 -11.89 -20.84 -3.20
C SER A 53 -12.64 -21.70 -4.22
N ARG A 54 -12.98 -21.15 -5.40
CA ARG A 54 -13.65 -21.93 -6.46
C ARG A 54 -12.79 -23.08 -6.96
N PHE A 55 -11.48 -22.86 -7.12
CA PHE A 55 -10.55 -23.87 -7.59
C PHE A 55 -10.46 -25.04 -6.62
N ILE A 56 -10.37 -24.77 -5.32
CA ILE A 56 -10.30 -25.80 -4.28
C ILE A 56 -11.59 -26.63 -4.26
N THR A 57 -12.76 -25.97 -4.20
CA THR A 57 -14.05 -26.68 -4.20
C THR A 57 -14.24 -27.51 -5.47
N ALA A 58 -13.96 -26.94 -6.65
CA ALA A 58 -14.06 -27.67 -7.91
C ALA A 58 -13.09 -28.86 -7.99
N GLN A 59 -11.95 -28.79 -7.29
CA GLN A 59 -10.96 -29.86 -7.29
C GLN A 59 -11.20 -30.98 -6.28
N GLN A 60 -11.85 -30.72 -5.17
CA GLN A 60 -12.08 -31.75 -4.15
C GLN A 60 -12.91 -32.93 -4.67
N ASP A 61 -13.95 -32.67 -5.45
CA ASP A 61 -14.79 -33.71 -6.03
C ASP A 61 -14.01 -34.55 -7.04
N SER A 62 -13.26 -33.86 -7.91
CA SER A 62 -12.42 -34.48 -8.94
C SER A 62 -11.31 -35.35 -8.33
N ARG A 63 -10.71 -34.88 -7.24
CA ARG A 63 -9.62 -35.55 -6.51
C ARG A 63 -10.07 -36.86 -5.89
N THR A 64 -11.23 -36.85 -5.22
CA THR A 64 -11.80 -38.05 -4.60
C THR A 64 -12.08 -39.14 -5.64
N VAL A 65 -12.60 -38.75 -6.81
CA VAL A 65 -12.84 -39.67 -7.93
C VAL A 65 -11.52 -40.23 -8.49
N ALA A 66 -10.50 -39.38 -8.67
CA ALA A 66 -9.21 -39.79 -9.23
C ALA A 66 -8.45 -40.78 -8.33
N VAL A 67 -8.44 -40.57 -7.03
CA VAL A 67 -7.78 -41.47 -6.07
C VAL A 67 -8.52 -42.80 -5.94
N ARG A 68 -9.86 -42.79 -5.96
CA ARG A 68 -10.66 -44.04 -6.06
C ARG A 68 -10.37 -44.83 -7.34
N ALA A 69 -10.00 -44.15 -8.42
CA ALA A 69 -9.59 -44.77 -9.68
C ALA A 69 -8.11 -45.22 -9.69
N GLY A 70 -7.40 -45.16 -8.54
CA GLY A 70 -6.02 -45.61 -8.41
C GLY A 70 -4.96 -44.65 -8.98
N ARG A 71 -5.32 -43.40 -9.30
CA ARG A 71 -4.35 -42.38 -9.75
C ARG A 71 -3.71 -41.69 -8.56
N SER A 72 -2.46 -41.28 -8.70
CA SER A 72 -1.80 -40.45 -7.69
C SER A 72 -2.44 -39.07 -7.63
N GLY A 73 -2.63 -38.53 -6.42
CA GLY A 73 -3.14 -37.17 -6.20
C GLY A 73 -2.14 -36.04 -6.53
N ALA A 74 -0.98 -36.38 -7.11
CA ALA A 74 0.18 -35.49 -7.21
C ALA A 74 -0.06 -34.28 -8.13
N GLU A 75 -0.73 -34.48 -9.26
CA GLU A 75 -1.06 -33.39 -10.20
C GLU A 75 -1.99 -32.35 -9.54
N PHE A 76 -2.96 -32.81 -8.75
CA PHE A 76 -3.86 -31.94 -7.98
C PHE A 76 -3.10 -31.15 -6.90
N ASN A 77 -2.21 -31.84 -6.17
CA ASN A 77 -1.38 -31.20 -5.15
C ASN A 77 -0.52 -30.08 -5.77
N GLN A 78 0.13 -30.33 -6.90
CA GLN A 78 0.97 -29.34 -7.58
C GLN A 78 0.16 -28.11 -8.02
N ALA A 79 -1.06 -28.30 -8.52
CA ALA A 79 -1.92 -27.19 -8.93
C ALA A 79 -2.37 -26.33 -7.73
N ILE A 80 -2.73 -26.98 -6.61
CA ILE A 80 -3.08 -26.29 -5.36
C ILE A 80 -1.86 -25.56 -4.77
N ASP A 81 -0.69 -26.19 -4.75
CA ASP A 81 0.55 -25.58 -4.26
C ASP A 81 0.93 -24.34 -5.09
N GLY A 82 0.73 -24.39 -6.41
CA GLY A 82 0.91 -23.23 -7.29
C GLY A 82 -0.07 -22.09 -6.98
N ALA A 83 -1.34 -22.39 -6.70
CA ALA A 83 -2.33 -21.40 -6.31
C ALA A 83 -2.00 -20.76 -4.95
N ILE A 84 -1.60 -21.55 -3.96
CA ILE A 84 -1.17 -21.06 -2.65
C ILE A 84 0.09 -20.20 -2.78
N GLY A 85 1.06 -20.61 -3.61
CA GLY A 85 2.28 -19.83 -3.86
C GLY A 85 2.01 -18.45 -4.45
N LYS A 86 0.98 -18.30 -5.30
CA LYS A 86 0.51 -16.98 -5.78
C LYS A 86 -0.03 -16.11 -4.64
N LEU A 87 -0.82 -16.69 -3.73
CA LEU A 87 -1.36 -15.98 -2.56
C LEU A 87 -0.27 -15.52 -1.59
N GLU A 88 0.81 -16.29 -1.44
CA GLU A 88 2.00 -15.85 -0.70
C GLU A 88 2.72 -14.69 -1.38
N GLY A 89 2.76 -14.68 -2.72
CA GLY A 89 3.21 -13.53 -3.51
C GLY A 89 2.44 -12.27 -3.13
N PHE A 90 1.10 -12.35 -3.12
CA PHE A 90 0.25 -11.25 -2.69
C PHE A 90 0.55 -10.80 -1.24
N ALA A 91 0.79 -11.72 -0.31
CA ALA A 91 1.14 -11.33 1.05
C ALA A 91 2.45 -10.52 1.12
N ARG A 92 3.45 -10.84 0.29
CA ARG A 92 4.73 -10.10 0.21
C ARG A 92 4.56 -8.70 -0.36
N ASP A 93 3.65 -8.54 -1.31
CA ASP A 93 3.37 -7.27 -1.99
C ASP A 93 2.37 -6.39 -1.23
N ALA A 94 1.97 -6.80 -0.02
CA ALA A 94 0.99 -6.08 0.78
C ALA A 94 1.48 -4.64 1.10
N PRO A 95 0.60 -3.63 0.95
CA PRO A 95 0.97 -2.22 1.12
C PRO A 95 1.34 -1.83 2.56
N ASN A 96 0.99 -2.67 3.55
CA ASN A 96 1.36 -2.45 4.94
C ASN A 96 1.49 -3.78 5.70
N ALA A 97 2.24 -3.75 6.80
CA ALA A 97 2.53 -4.93 7.61
C ALA A 97 1.29 -5.61 8.20
N ARG A 98 0.27 -4.83 8.58
CA ARG A 98 -0.96 -5.41 9.13
C ARG A 98 -1.68 -6.27 8.11
N LEU A 99 -1.87 -5.76 6.89
CA LEU A 99 -2.51 -6.50 5.80
C LEU A 99 -1.66 -7.71 5.37
N ALA A 100 -0.33 -7.59 5.39
CA ALA A 100 0.57 -8.72 5.15
C ALA A 100 0.33 -9.86 6.17
N VAL A 101 0.24 -9.53 7.46
CA VAL A 101 -0.05 -10.52 8.52
C VAL A 101 -1.40 -11.18 8.30
N GLU A 102 -2.47 -10.42 8.03
CA GLU A 102 -3.80 -11.00 7.82
C GLU A 102 -3.83 -11.95 6.61
N GLN A 103 -3.12 -11.60 5.53
CA GLN A 103 -3.03 -12.43 4.33
C GLN A 103 -2.21 -13.71 4.58
N VAL A 104 -1.10 -13.61 5.32
CA VAL A 104 -0.32 -14.79 5.75
C VAL A 104 -1.18 -15.71 6.61
N THR A 105 -1.96 -15.16 7.55
CA THR A 105 -2.89 -15.95 8.37
C THR A 105 -3.94 -16.65 7.50
N ALA A 106 -4.51 -15.96 6.50
CA ALA A 106 -5.44 -16.58 5.55
C ALA A 106 -4.78 -17.72 4.76
N VAL A 107 -3.53 -17.54 4.31
CA VAL A 107 -2.76 -18.61 3.63
C VAL A 107 -2.49 -19.79 4.56
N GLN A 108 -2.19 -19.56 5.84
CA GLN A 108 -2.01 -20.63 6.83
C GLN A 108 -3.29 -21.45 6.99
N LEU A 109 -4.44 -20.80 7.14
CA LEU A 109 -5.75 -21.49 7.20
C LEU A 109 -6.05 -22.27 5.92
N LEU A 110 -5.69 -21.72 4.76
CA LEU A 110 -5.85 -22.41 3.47
C LEU A 110 -4.98 -23.67 3.39
N ARG A 111 -3.73 -23.58 3.84
CA ARG A 111 -2.80 -24.73 3.92
C ARG A 111 -3.31 -25.79 4.91
N ALA A 112 -3.88 -25.38 6.04
CA ALA A 112 -4.50 -26.29 7.00
C ALA A 112 -5.70 -27.03 6.36
N THR A 113 -6.55 -26.28 5.66
CA THR A 113 -7.72 -26.82 4.95
C THR A 113 -7.32 -27.83 3.87
N ASP A 114 -6.36 -27.48 3.00
CA ASP A 114 -5.86 -28.39 1.97
C ASP A 114 -5.16 -29.62 2.57
N GLY A 115 -4.33 -29.43 3.61
CA GLY A 115 -3.67 -30.53 4.31
C GLY A 115 -4.67 -31.55 4.88
N MET A 116 -5.77 -31.09 5.47
CA MET A 116 -6.86 -31.95 5.94
C MET A 116 -7.53 -32.72 4.79
N PHE A 117 -7.79 -32.08 3.65
CA PHE A 117 -8.33 -32.78 2.49
C PHE A 117 -7.35 -33.78 1.87
N ARG A 118 -6.04 -33.48 1.89
CA ARG A 118 -4.98 -34.42 1.47
C ARG A 118 -5.00 -35.68 2.34
N THR A 119 -5.09 -35.52 3.66
CA THR A 119 -5.10 -36.66 4.60
C THR A 119 -6.39 -37.48 4.49
N ASP A 120 -7.56 -36.84 4.37
CA ASP A 120 -8.84 -37.55 4.19
C ASP A 120 -8.85 -38.43 2.94
N VAL A 121 -8.33 -37.91 1.81
CA VAL A 121 -8.26 -38.64 0.54
C VAL A 121 -7.29 -39.81 0.60
N LEU A 122 -6.09 -39.62 1.17
CA LEU A 122 -5.11 -40.71 1.34
C LEU A 122 -5.69 -41.85 2.16
N ALA A 123 -6.38 -41.48 3.21
CA ALA A 123 -6.97 -42.43 4.12
C ALA A 123 -8.26 -43.07 3.52
N ALA A 124 -8.81 -42.52 2.42
CA ALA A 124 -9.94 -43.08 1.66
C ALA A 124 -9.56 -44.24 0.75
N ALA A 125 -8.28 -44.35 0.43
CA ALA A 125 -7.75 -45.45 -0.38
C ALA A 125 -7.74 -46.80 0.38
N GLY A 126 -8.22 -46.85 1.63
CA GLY A 126 -8.51 -48.09 2.37
C GLY A 126 -7.34 -48.66 3.16
N SER A 127 -6.15 -48.06 3.06
CA SER A 127 -5.02 -48.24 3.97
C SER A 127 -3.97 -47.18 3.60
N VAL A 128 -3.22 -46.64 4.56
CA VAL A 128 -2.01 -45.88 4.24
C VAL A 128 -0.89 -46.93 4.09
N PRO A 129 -0.40 -47.26 2.88
CA PRO A 129 0.70 -48.22 2.72
C PRO A 129 1.89 -47.80 3.60
N ALA A 130 2.66 -48.74 4.14
CA ALA A 130 3.81 -48.42 5.00
C ALA A 130 4.81 -47.41 4.38
N ARG A 131 4.85 -47.34 3.05
CA ARG A 131 5.61 -46.35 2.25
C ARG A 131 5.05 -44.93 2.37
N GLU A 132 3.74 -44.77 2.53
CA GLU A 132 3.01 -43.50 2.57
C GLU A 132 2.70 -43.04 4.01
N SER A 133 2.91 -43.90 5.02
CA SER A 133 2.67 -43.55 6.44
C SER A 133 3.48 -42.33 6.90
N ARG A 134 4.70 -42.16 6.36
CA ARG A 134 5.54 -40.98 6.63
C ARG A 134 4.99 -39.72 5.97
N GLU A 135 4.50 -39.82 4.74
CA GLU A 135 3.87 -38.68 4.04
C GLU A 135 2.57 -38.29 4.72
N TYR A 136 1.73 -39.26 5.08
CA TYR A 136 0.51 -39.05 5.83
C TYR A 136 0.75 -38.36 7.18
N ALA A 137 1.70 -38.87 7.98
CA ALA A 137 2.08 -38.25 9.26
C ALA A 137 2.66 -36.83 9.08
N SER A 138 3.45 -36.62 8.02
CA SER A 138 3.99 -35.30 7.68
C SER A 138 2.85 -34.31 7.36
N GLN A 139 1.90 -34.71 6.53
CA GLN A 139 0.75 -33.86 6.16
C GLN A 139 -0.13 -33.54 7.38
N ILE A 140 -0.36 -34.50 8.29
CA ILE A 140 -1.04 -34.25 9.57
C ILE A 140 -0.31 -33.16 10.35
N GLY A 141 1.00 -33.34 10.58
CA GLY A 141 1.79 -32.38 11.34
C GLY A 141 1.78 -30.97 10.71
N ILE A 142 1.91 -30.89 9.38
CA ILE A 142 1.89 -29.62 8.65
C ILE A 142 0.55 -28.90 8.81
N TYR A 143 -0.57 -29.61 8.66
CA TYR A 143 -1.87 -28.95 8.68
C TYR A 143 -2.23 -28.49 10.11
N HIS A 144 -1.97 -29.30 11.14
CA HIS A 144 -2.18 -28.92 12.55
C HIS A 144 -1.32 -27.71 12.93
N ALA A 145 -0.04 -27.72 12.56
CA ALA A 145 0.86 -26.60 12.85
C ALA A 145 0.42 -25.29 12.18
N ASN A 146 -0.11 -25.36 10.95
CA ASN A 146 -0.66 -24.19 10.27
C ASN A 146 -1.93 -23.66 10.97
N LEU A 147 -2.80 -24.56 11.43
CA LEU A 147 -4.02 -24.21 12.16
C LEU A 147 -3.68 -23.52 13.50
N ASP A 148 -2.77 -24.11 14.28
CA ASP A 148 -2.31 -23.54 15.55
C ASP A 148 -1.63 -22.18 15.36
N ALA A 149 -0.77 -22.05 14.34
CA ALA A 149 -0.06 -20.81 14.03
C ALA A 149 -1.00 -19.68 13.59
N ALA A 150 -2.17 -20.02 13.04
CA ALA A 150 -3.22 -19.08 12.69
C ALA A 150 -4.04 -18.66 13.91
N GLY A 151 -4.33 -19.58 14.83
CA GLY A 151 -5.25 -19.38 15.96
C GLY A 151 -4.97 -18.11 16.79
N GLY A 152 -3.70 -17.83 17.08
CA GLY A 152 -3.31 -16.64 17.86
C GLY A 152 -3.38 -15.30 17.11
N LYS A 153 -3.74 -15.30 15.83
CA LYS A 153 -3.77 -14.11 14.96
C LYS A 153 -5.15 -13.82 14.38
N LEU A 154 -6.15 -14.62 14.73
CA LEU A 154 -7.50 -14.48 14.21
C LEU A 154 -8.18 -13.23 14.79
N SER A 155 -9.14 -12.70 14.03
CA SER A 155 -10.12 -11.75 14.55
C SER A 155 -10.95 -12.37 15.69
N ALA A 156 -11.64 -11.57 16.51
CA ALA A 156 -12.47 -12.08 17.61
C ALA A 156 -13.48 -13.15 17.18
N TYR A 157 -14.18 -12.93 16.06
CA TYR A 157 -15.10 -13.90 15.49
C TYR A 157 -14.38 -15.14 14.91
N GLY A 158 -13.20 -14.95 14.31
CA GLY A 158 -12.37 -16.08 13.87
C GLY A 158 -11.87 -16.93 15.04
N THR A 159 -11.50 -16.31 16.17
CA THR A 159 -11.13 -17.02 17.40
C THR A 159 -12.30 -17.85 17.93
N GLU A 160 -13.52 -17.32 17.90
CA GLU A 160 -14.73 -18.07 18.29
C GLU A 160 -14.92 -19.32 17.41
N LEU A 161 -14.87 -19.17 16.08
CA LEU A 161 -14.96 -20.29 15.13
C LEU A 161 -13.82 -21.32 15.33
N TYR A 162 -12.61 -20.84 15.60
CA TYR A 162 -11.46 -21.69 15.87
C TYR A 162 -11.65 -22.49 17.16
N THR A 163 -12.08 -21.84 18.24
CA THR A 163 -12.35 -22.50 19.52
C THR A 163 -13.48 -23.52 19.38
N GLU A 164 -14.55 -23.17 18.65
CA GLU A 164 -15.65 -24.09 18.36
C GLU A 164 -15.16 -25.31 17.58
N LEU A 165 -14.31 -25.10 16.56
CA LEU A 165 -13.71 -26.19 15.79
C LEU A 165 -12.88 -27.12 16.69
N ILE A 166 -11.89 -26.62 17.41
CA ILE A 166 -10.96 -27.47 18.18
C ILE A 166 -11.61 -28.13 19.41
N SER A 167 -12.73 -27.59 19.90
CA SER A 167 -13.53 -28.18 20.98
C SER A 167 -14.63 -29.12 20.49
N SER A 168 -14.85 -29.21 19.18
CA SER A 168 -15.91 -30.03 18.60
C SER A 168 -15.63 -31.53 18.74
N GLU A 169 -16.72 -32.30 18.81
CA GLU A 169 -16.63 -33.77 18.78
C GLU A 169 -16.04 -34.27 17.46
N SER A 170 -16.36 -33.64 16.33
CA SER A 170 -15.82 -33.97 15.01
C SER A 170 -14.30 -33.87 14.97
N TRP A 171 -13.73 -32.79 15.52
CA TRP A 171 -12.28 -32.61 15.64
C TRP A 171 -11.64 -33.72 16.47
N SER A 172 -12.20 -34.01 17.66
CA SER A 172 -11.73 -35.09 18.52
C SER A 172 -11.72 -36.46 17.82
N ARG A 173 -12.80 -36.79 17.10
CA ARG A 173 -12.92 -38.04 16.33
C ARG A 173 -11.89 -38.13 15.21
N VAL A 174 -11.68 -37.05 14.45
CA VAL A 174 -10.67 -37.00 13.38
C VAL A 174 -9.28 -37.21 13.95
N THR A 175 -8.89 -36.46 14.98
CA THR A 175 -7.57 -36.57 15.60
C THR A 175 -7.31 -37.96 16.22
N ALA A 176 -8.35 -38.61 16.77
CA ALA A 176 -8.23 -39.97 17.30
C ALA A 176 -7.94 -41.00 16.20
N VAL A 177 -8.60 -40.89 15.04
CA VAL A 177 -8.32 -41.74 13.87
C VAL A 177 -6.93 -41.47 13.31
N GLU A 178 -6.56 -40.20 13.15
CA GLU A 178 -5.22 -39.81 12.69
C GLU A 178 -4.11 -40.37 13.58
N TYR A 179 -4.27 -40.27 14.90
CA TYR A 179 -3.32 -40.84 15.86
C TYR A 179 -3.22 -42.36 15.72
N ALA A 180 -4.35 -43.06 15.61
CA ALA A 180 -4.37 -44.50 15.40
C ALA A 180 -3.65 -44.89 14.09
N LEU A 181 -3.93 -44.21 12.99
CA LEU A 181 -3.31 -44.48 11.69
C LEU A 181 -1.81 -44.18 11.68
N VAL A 182 -1.36 -43.10 12.31
CA VAL A 182 0.06 -42.76 12.43
C VAL A 182 0.82 -43.77 13.29
N THR A 183 0.20 -44.31 14.33
CA THR A 183 0.80 -45.32 15.22
C THR A 183 0.66 -46.75 14.68
N GLY A 184 0.02 -46.95 13.53
CA GLY A 184 -0.24 -48.28 12.95
C GLY A 184 -1.33 -49.07 13.67
N GLY A 185 -2.13 -48.42 14.51
CA GLY A 185 -3.30 -48.98 15.18
C GLY A 185 -4.56 -49.01 14.31
N THR A 186 -5.62 -49.59 14.85
CA THR A 186 -6.95 -49.61 14.22
C THR A 186 -7.73 -48.35 14.59
N PRO A 187 -8.40 -47.67 13.63
CA PRO A 187 -9.28 -46.55 13.93
C PRO A 187 -10.33 -46.90 15.00
N PRO A 188 -10.59 -46.02 15.99
CA PRO A 188 -11.50 -46.32 17.11
C PRO A 188 -12.99 -46.16 16.76
N ILE A 189 -13.31 -45.76 15.53
CA ILE A 189 -14.67 -45.52 15.03
C ILE A 189 -14.82 -46.11 13.62
N ALA A 190 -16.05 -46.31 13.16
CA ALA A 190 -16.31 -46.82 11.83
C ALA A 190 -15.90 -45.81 10.75
N ASP A 191 -15.51 -46.30 9.57
CA ASP A 191 -15.08 -45.46 8.44
C ASP A 191 -16.13 -44.39 8.06
N ALA A 192 -17.42 -44.76 8.09
CA ALA A 192 -18.50 -43.83 7.77
C ALA A 192 -18.60 -42.66 8.77
N ASP A 193 -18.39 -42.93 10.06
CA ASP A 193 -18.44 -41.92 11.12
C ASP A 193 -17.24 -40.98 11.06
N TRP A 194 -16.05 -41.54 10.79
CA TRP A 194 -14.86 -40.75 10.53
C TRP A 194 -15.03 -39.86 9.30
N ARG A 195 -15.59 -40.37 8.19
CA ARG A 195 -15.87 -39.57 6.98
C ARG A 195 -16.84 -38.43 7.24
N ALA A 196 -17.84 -38.65 8.09
CA ALA A 196 -18.76 -37.59 8.51
C ALA A 196 -18.03 -36.52 9.32
N ALA A 197 -17.23 -36.91 10.32
CA ALA A 197 -16.45 -35.99 11.13
C ALA A 197 -15.41 -35.20 10.32
N ALA A 198 -14.72 -35.87 9.38
CA ALA A 198 -13.75 -35.27 8.49
C ALA A 198 -14.37 -34.19 7.59
N ARG A 199 -15.57 -34.45 7.05
CA ARG A 199 -16.33 -33.45 6.27
C ARG A 199 -16.69 -32.23 7.13
N ASP A 200 -17.23 -32.44 8.33
CA ASP A 200 -17.58 -31.33 9.24
C ASP A 200 -16.35 -30.48 9.62
N VAL A 201 -15.21 -31.12 9.92
CA VAL A 201 -13.94 -30.41 10.17
C VAL A 201 -13.50 -29.61 8.93
N GLY A 202 -13.54 -30.22 7.74
CA GLY A 202 -13.17 -29.56 6.49
C GLY A 202 -14.05 -28.35 6.14
N ASP A 203 -15.35 -28.45 6.40
CA ASP A 203 -16.31 -27.36 6.20
C ASP A 203 -16.03 -26.20 7.17
N ARG A 204 -15.78 -26.51 8.45
CA ARG A 204 -15.41 -25.51 9.48
C ARG A 204 -14.07 -24.83 9.20
N LEU A 205 -13.06 -25.57 8.72
CA LEU A 205 -11.79 -25.00 8.27
C LEU A 205 -11.96 -24.07 7.07
N SER A 206 -12.79 -24.46 6.11
CA SER A 206 -13.13 -23.64 4.95
C SER A 206 -13.88 -22.36 5.35
N ALA A 207 -14.76 -22.44 6.35
CA ALA A 207 -15.45 -21.30 6.94
C ALA A 207 -14.47 -20.33 7.64
N LEU A 208 -13.51 -20.85 8.41
CA LEU A 208 -12.43 -20.05 9.02
C LEU A 208 -11.62 -19.30 7.97
N TYR A 209 -11.18 -19.98 6.91
CA TYR A 209 -10.46 -19.34 5.81
C TYR A 209 -11.30 -18.23 5.15
N THR A 210 -12.57 -18.50 4.85
CA THR A 210 -13.48 -17.54 4.21
C THR A 210 -13.68 -16.30 5.09
N GLN A 211 -13.85 -16.51 6.39
CA GLN A 211 -13.98 -15.45 7.38
C GLN A 211 -12.72 -14.58 7.42
N GLN A 212 -11.55 -15.19 7.54
CA GLN A 212 -10.27 -14.49 7.62
C GLN A 212 -9.97 -13.72 6.32
N SER A 213 -10.25 -14.30 5.16
CA SER A 213 -10.09 -13.63 3.85
C SER A 213 -11.03 -12.43 3.71
N THR A 214 -12.28 -12.56 4.20
CA THR A 214 -13.25 -11.46 4.23
C THR A 214 -12.76 -10.32 5.12
N TYR A 215 -12.26 -10.65 6.31
CA TYR A 215 -11.71 -9.67 7.25
C TYR A 215 -10.48 -8.95 6.67
N ALA A 216 -9.54 -9.67 6.06
CA ALA A 216 -8.38 -9.09 5.38
C ALA A 216 -8.80 -8.13 4.25
N THR A 217 -9.82 -8.50 3.48
CA THR A 217 -10.38 -7.67 2.40
C THR A 217 -11.01 -6.39 2.95
N GLN A 218 -11.82 -6.48 4.00
CA GLN A 218 -12.42 -5.32 4.66
C GLN A 218 -11.34 -4.38 5.21
N LEU A 219 -10.29 -4.93 5.83
CA LEU A 219 -9.17 -4.16 6.32
C LEU A 219 -8.43 -3.43 5.18
N ALA A 220 -8.25 -4.07 4.03
CA ALA A 220 -7.64 -3.44 2.85
C ALA A 220 -8.48 -2.23 2.37
N VAL A 221 -9.81 -2.39 2.30
CA VAL A 221 -10.74 -1.32 1.92
C VAL A 221 -10.68 -0.15 2.91
N ASP A 222 -10.71 -0.43 4.21
CA ASP A 222 -10.64 0.58 5.26
C ASP A 222 -9.29 1.31 5.28
N SER A 223 -8.20 0.58 5.06
CA SER A 223 -6.87 1.18 4.91
C SER A 223 -6.84 2.14 3.72
N GLY A 224 -7.45 1.75 2.59
CA GLY A 224 -7.55 2.60 1.39
C GLY A 224 -8.33 3.89 1.66
N ARG A 225 -9.47 3.79 2.36
CA ARG A 225 -10.28 4.96 2.76
C ARG A 225 -9.51 5.92 3.64
N ARG A 226 -8.81 5.42 4.66
CA ARG A 226 -8.01 6.26 5.57
C ARG A 226 -6.90 7.00 4.83
N THR A 227 -6.16 6.31 3.96
CA THR A 227 -5.12 6.93 3.12
C THR A 227 -5.70 8.04 2.25
N LEU A 228 -6.86 7.82 1.62
CA LEU A 228 -7.54 8.84 0.82
C LEU A 228 -7.96 10.04 1.66
N THR A 229 -8.57 9.83 2.84
CA THR A 229 -8.97 10.94 3.72
C THR A 229 -7.77 11.74 4.24
N GLY A 230 -6.67 11.06 4.60
CA GLY A 230 -5.42 11.73 4.97
C GLY A 230 -4.85 12.54 3.82
N ALA A 231 -4.96 12.03 2.59
CA ALA A 231 -4.51 12.74 1.41
C ALA A 231 -5.30 14.03 1.14
N LEU A 232 -6.62 13.95 1.26
CA LEU A 232 -7.52 15.11 1.12
C LEU A 232 -7.26 16.14 2.20
N ALA A 233 -7.08 15.72 3.46
CA ALA A 233 -6.78 16.62 4.56
C ALA A 233 -5.41 17.32 4.39
N ALA A 234 -4.38 16.58 3.97
CA ALA A 234 -3.06 17.14 3.67
C ALA A 234 -3.13 18.13 2.50
N GLY A 235 -3.84 17.77 1.41
CA GLY A 235 -4.08 18.66 0.28
C GLY A 235 -4.82 19.93 0.67
N ALA A 236 -5.85 19.83 1.52
CA ALA A 236 -6.57 20.98 2.06
C ALA A 236 -5.66 21.88 2.92
N ALA A 237 -4.84 21.30 3.79
CA ALA A 237 -3.89 22.05 4.61
C ALA A 237 -2.87 22.82 3.75
N ILE A 238 -2.36 22.19 2.69
CA ILE A 238 -1.49 22.84 1.70
C ILE A 238 -2.20 24.01 1.02
N LEU A 239 -3.44 23.83 0.56
CA LEU A 239 -4.22 24.88 -0.08
C LEU A 239 -4.44 26.07 0.86
N ILE A 240 -4.73 25.81 2.14
CA ILE A 240 -4.86 26.84 3.17
C ILE A 240 -3.54 27.60 3.35
N LEU A 241 -2.41 26.90 3.46
CA LEU A 241 -1.09 27.53 3.62
C LEU A 241 -0.70 28.36 2.39
N ALA A 242 -0.94 27.86 1.18
CA ALA A 242 -0.69 28.58 -0.05
C ALA A 242 -1.56 29.85 -0.14
N THR A 243 -2.84 29.74 0.24
CA THR A 243 -3.77 30.87 0.28
C THR A 243 -3.33 31.92 1.31
N LEU A 244 -2.90 31.50 2.50
CA LEU A 244 -2.37 32.38 3.53
C LEU A 244 -1.11 33.12 3.06
N ALA A 245 -0.14 32.40 2.50
CA ALA A 245 1.09 33.00 1.96
C ALA A 245 0.78 34.05 0.88
N PHE A 246 -0.16 33.75 -0.02
CA PHE A 246 -0.61 34.68 -1.06
C PHE A 246 -1.28 35.93 -0.46
N CYS A 247 -2.15 35.74 0.53
CA CYS A 247 -2.77 36.84 1.29
C CYS A 247 -1.74 37.72 2.01
N LEU A 248 -0.71 37.13 2.63
CA LEU A 248 0.37 37.91 3.27
C LEU A 248 1.17 38.72 2.23
N ALA A 249 1.54 38.10 1.10
CA ALA A 249 2.30 38.77 0.04
C ALA A 249 1.54 39.96 -0.56
N THR A 250 0.24 39.79 -0.82
CA THR A 250 -0.63 40.86 -1.34
C THR A 250 -0.82 41.99 -0.33
N ARG A 251 -1.02 41.70 0.97
CA ARG A 251 -1.11 42.73 2.01
C ARG A 251 0.18 43.53 2.19
N LEU A 252 1.34 42.87 2.14
CA LEU A 252 2.63 43.55 2.21
C LEU A 252 2.84 44.45 0.98
N THR A 253 2.42 44.02 -0.20
CA THR A 253 2.50 44.83 -1.43
C THR A 253 1.63 46.09 -1.36
N GLY A 254 0.44 46.01 -0.73
CA GLY A 254 -0.44 47.16 -0.52
C GLY A 254 0.15 48.21 0.43
N ARG A 255 0.90 47.78 1.46
CA ARG A 255 1.50 48.67 2.47
C ARG A 255 2.66 49.53 1.95
N ILE A 256 3.33 49.12 0.87
CA ILE A 256 4.53 49.81 0.34
C ILE A 256 4.17 50.94 -0.64
N ARG A 257 2.88 51.10 -0.99
CA ARG A 257 2.39 52.28 -1.72
C ARG A 257 2.28 53.48 -0.76
N GLY A 258 3.42 54.00 -0.31
CA GLY A 258 3.50 55.30 0.36
C GLY A 258 3.08 56.44 -0.59
N PRO A 259 2.68 57.60 -0.05
CA PRO A 259 2.11 58.70 -0.84
C PRO A 259 3.06 59.10 -1.96
N VAL A 260 2.54 59.15 -3.20
CA VAL A 260 3.25 59.74 -4.33
C VAL A 260 3.54 61.19 -3.95
N LEU A 261 4.78 61.50 -3.59
CA LEU A 261 5.23 62.88 -3.46
C LEU A 261 5.01 63.54 -4.83
N ARG A 262 4.00 64.42 -4.92
CA ARG A 262 3.81 65.32 -6.06
C ARG A 262 5.16 66.02 -6.30
N PRO A 263 5.73 65.96 -7.51
CA PRO A 263 6.90 66.79 -7.80
C PRO A 263 6.53 68.25 -7.50
N PRO A 264 7.42 69.02 -6.85
CA PRO A 264 7.14 70.42 -6.58
C PRO A 264 6.87 71.12 -7.91
N ALA A 265 5.75 71.84 -7.97
CA ALA A 265 5.43 72.69 -9.12
C ALA A 265 6.63 73.59 -9.38
N THR A 266 7.22 73.47 -10.57
CA THR A 266 8.32 74.32 -11.00
C THR A 266 7.82 75.76 -10.94
N PRO A 267 8.41 76.65 -10.12
CA PRO A 267 8.01 78.05 -10.15
C PRO A 267 8.34 78.61 -11.54
N LEU A 268 7.38 79.31 -12.12
CA LEU A 268 7.44 79.96 -13.44
C LEU A 268 8.54 81.03 -13.58
N SER A 269 9.42 81.21 -12.60
CA SER A 269 10.42 82.29 -12.56
C SER A 269 11.74 81.99 -13.28
N LEU A 270 11.93 80.81 -13.88
CA LEU A 270 13.18 80.50 -14.63
C LEU A 270 13.02 80.40 -16.15
N ARG A 271 11.91 80.89 -16.72
CA ARG A 271 11.74 80.99 -18.18
C ARG A 271 12.13 82.35 -18.78
N ALA A 272 12.55 83.33 -17.96
CA ALA A 272 12.85 84.70 -18.41
C ALA A 272 14.34 85.10 -18.37
N ALA A 273 15.28 84.16 -18.17
CA ALA A 273 16.72 84.49 -18.12
C ALA A 273 17.57 83.61 -19.05
N ARG A 274 17.09 83.40 -20.29
CA ARG A 274 17.87 82.83 -21.39
C ARG A 274 17.91 83.82 -22.56
N SER A 275 18.53 84.96 -22.33
CA SER A 275 18.98 85.87 -23.39
C SER A 275 20.15 86.71 -22.87
N SER A 276 21.30 86.07 -22.67
CA SER A 276 22.58 86.78 -22.60
C SER A 276 23.52 86.09 -23.58
N THR A 277 23.60 86.73 -24.74
CA THR A 277 24.56 86.65 -25.82
C THR A 277 25.93 86.13 -25.38
N VAL A 278 26.35 85.00 -25.95
CA VAL A 278 27.72 84.49 -25.88
C VAL A 278 28.58 85.37 -26.80
N ALA A 279 29.55 86.08 -26.24
CA ALA A 279 30.62 86.72 -27.00
C ALA A 279 31.62 85.64 -27.47
N PRO A 280 32.12 85.69 -28.72
CA PRO A 280 33.07 84.70 -29.20
C PRO A 280 34.43 84.80 -28.48
N PRO A 281 35.12 83.67 -28.25
CA PRO A 281 36.39 83.65 -27.53
C PRO A 281 37.52 84.30 -28.32
N ASP A 282 38.35 85.07 -27.61
CA ASP A 282 39.58 85.70 -28.11
C ASP A 282 40.57 84.63 -28.58
N THR A 283 40.91 84.65 -29.87
CA THR A 283 41.79 83.69 -30.54
C THR A 283 43.25 83.77 -30.10
N ARG A 284 43.64 84.77 -29.31
CA ARG A 284 45.04 84.95 -28.87
C ARG A 284 45.48 83.97 -27.78
N THR A 285 44.55 83.41 -27.01
CA THR A 285 44.89 82.50 -25.89
C THR A 285 45.18 81.07 -26.33
N VAL A 286 44.68 80.65 -27.50
CA VAL A 286 44.89 79.29 -28.03
C VAL A 286 46.26 79.16 -28.72
N GLN A 287 46.78 80.24 -29.30
CA GLN A 287 48.05 80.22 -30.04
C GLN A 287 49.27 80.17 -29.10
N ALA A 288 49.19 80.80 -27.93
CA ALA A 288 50.26 80.77 -26.92
C ALA A 288 50.44 79.40 -26.23
N VAL A 289 49.37 78.60 -26.15
CA VAL A 289 49.41 77.24 -25.57
C VAL A 289 50.00 76.22 -26.56
N LEU A 290 49.79 76.44 -27.87
CA LEU A 290 50.34 75.55 -28.91
C LEU A 290 51.82 75.78 -29.20
N GLU A 291 52.36 77.00 -29.04
CA GLU A 291 53.81 77.25 -29.18
C GLU A 291 54.64 76.69 -28.01
N GLY A 292 54.08 76.67 -26.79
CA GLY A 292 54.76 76.10 -25.61
C GLY A 292 54.93 74.58 -25.64
N LEU A 293 54.18 73.88 -26.51
CA LEU A 293 54.23 72.41 -26.66
C LEU A 293 55.10 71.93 -27.82
N ARG A 294 55.72 72.84 -28.59
CA ARG A 294 56.56 72.48 -29.76
C ARG A 294 58.07 72.51 -29.50
N HIS A 295 58.49 72.89 -28.29
CA HIS A 295 59.90 72.91 -27.86
C HIS A 295 60.18 72.05 -26.61
N ARG A 296 59.44 70.95 -26.42
CA ARG A 296 59.76 69.90 -25.46
C ARG A 296 59.87 68.55 -26.16
#